data_AF-A0A225B2X5-F1
#
_entry.id   AF-A0A225B2X5-F1
#
_cell.length_a   1.000
_cell.length_b   1.000
_cell.length_c   1.000
_cell.angle_alpha   90.00
_cell.angle_beta   90.00
_cell.angle_gamma   90.00
#
_symmetry.space_group_name_H-M   'P 1'
#
loop_
_entity.id
_entity.type
_entity.pdbx_description
1 polymer ?
#
loop_
_entity_poly.entity_id
_entity_poly.type
_entity_poly.pdbx_seq_one_letter_code
_entity_poly.pdbx_strand_id
1 'polypeptide(L)'
;MLMGGDELEPLSGNCGFDALDWEMLANGGVRSLPIDLGLQDGLQIASDAYVSPVSSSQACTCDEDVSNIVRNLGRAEMSHDIIHMLRTGVSLTDRLLTCPICYDVSKPPRVTVQNVLLVGQLMLEITSGYQKYLHWLNKHCAELDARNESETVYLDPGIGIPSELSLQISGEKFRDLVMHGLETDAERLLALGKEFEQRQRNRHRVGHETCPDPEGRCRRKEHDPLDLCPQNPAARKLVPCFRIVDEVQGMIKEVADAVVNESHV
;
A
#
# COMPACT_ATOMS: atom_id res chain seq x y z
N MET A 1 2.99 -12.59 57.05
CA MET A 1 1.66 -12.52 56.38
C MET A 1 1.64 -11.25 55.55
N LEU A 2 1.24 -11.40 54.30
CA LEU A 2 1.54 -10.53 53.16
C LEU A 2 0.80 -9.18 53.20
N MET A 3 1.53 -8.13 52.82
CA MET A 3 1.01 -6.83 52.40
C MET A 3 0.56 -6.93 50.93
N GLY A 4 -0.64 -6.44 50.62
CA GLY A 4 -1.13 -6.27 49.25
C GLY A 4 -0.93 -4.82 48.80
N GLY A 5 -0.16 -4.63 47.74
CA GLY A 5 -0.07 -3.39 46.98
C GLY A 5 -0.26 -3.74 45.50
N ASP A 6 -1.36 -3.27 44.92
CA ASP A 6 -1.59 -3.28 43.47
C ASP A 6 -0.83 -2.10 42.86
N GLU A 7 0.30 -2.38 42.20
CA GLU A 7 0.91 -1.50 41.21
C GLU A 7 0.51 -1.99 39.82
N LEU A 8 -0.21 -1.14 39.08
CA LEU A 8 -0.51 -1.30 37.66
C LEU A 8 0.76 -1.05 36.85
N GLU A 9 1.32 -2.11 36.26
CA GLU A 9 2.38 -2.01 35.24
C GLU A 9 1.81 -1.47 33.91
N PRO A 10 2.44 -0.48 33.27
CA PRO A 10 2.12 -0.10 31.89
C PRO A 10 2.78 -1.07 30.91
N LEU A 11 1.96 -1.74 30.10
CA LEU A 11 2.39 -2.53 28.95
C LEU A 11 2.95 -1.61 27.86
N SER A 12 4.23 -1.26 27.98
CA SER A 12 5.03 -0.71 26.89
C SER A 12 5.40 -1.86 25.93
N GLY A 13 4.50 -2.11 24.98
CA GLY A 13 4.74 -3.02 23.87
C GLY A 13 5.67 -2.36 22.85
N ASN A 14 6.97 -2.50 23.08
CA ASN A 14 8.03 -2.14 22.15
C ASN A 14 7.91 -3.01 20.88
N CYS A 15 7.25 -2.52 19.83
CA CYS A 15 7.23 -3.15 18.51
C CYS A 15 8.61 -2.97 17.84
N GLY A 16 9.56 -3.81 18.24
CA GLY A 16 10.90 -3.86 17.68
C GLY A 16 10.89 -4.35 16.23
N PHE A 17 10.85 -3.43 15.29
CA PHE A 17 11.42 -3.58 13.95
C PHE A 17 12.10 -2.26 13.59
N ASP A 18 13.42 -2.22 13.76
CA ASP A 18 14.24 -1.06 13.45
C ASP A 18 14.16 -0.74 11.95
N ALA A 19 13.87 0.52 11.63
CA ALA A 19 13.83 1.07 10.27
C ALA A 19 15.14 0.88 9.46
N LEU A 20 16.21 0.39 10.10
CA LEU A 20 17.54 0.16 9.53
C LEU A 20 17.67 -1.18 8.78
N ASP A 21 16.76 -2.14 8.96
CA ASP A 21 16.88 -3.45 8.30
C ASP A 21 16.55 -3.40 6.80
N TRP A 22 15.96 -2.28 6.33
CA TRP A 22 15.61 -2.08 4.92
C TRP A 22 16.79 -1.66 4.03
N GLU A 23 17.80 -0.97 4.55
CA GLU A 23 18.94 -0.48 3.75
C GLU A 23 19.86 -1.62 3.27
N MET A 24 19.83 -2.78 3.92
CA MET A 24 20.66 -3.93 3.53
C MET A 24 20.16 -4.69 2.30
N LEU A 25 18.88 -4.55 1.94
CA LEU A 25 18.30 -5.21 0.75
C LEU A 25 18.33 -4.33 -0.51
N ALA A 26 18.55 -3.02 -0.36
CA ALA A 26 18.62 -2.06 -1.47
C ALA A 26 20.03 -1.95 -2.10
N ASN A 27 21.09 -2.38 -1.41
CA ASN A 27 22.48 -2.25 -1.87
C ASN A 27 22.98 -3.43 -2.74
N GLY A 28 22.13 -3.93 -3.64
CA GLY A 28 22.52 -4.82 -4.73
C GLY A 28 22.84 -4.01 -5.99
N GLY A 29 24.00 -3.36 -6.03
CA GLY A 29 24.46 -2.58 -7.18
C GLY A 29 24.55 -3.44 -8.45
N VAL A 30 23.63 -3.23 -9.39
CA VAL A 30 23.67 -3.85 -10.73
C VAL A 30 24.71 -3.10 -11.55
N ARG A 31 25.95 -3.59 -11.55
CA ARG A 31 26.96 -3.22 -12.55
C ARG A 31 26.58 -3.88 -13.88
N SER A 32 26.28 -3.07 -14.88
CA SER A 32 26.14 -3.50 -16.28
C SER A 32 27.46 -4.09 -16.78
N LEU A 33 27.42 -5.33 -17.28
CA LEU A 33 28.51 -5.93 -18.05
C LEU A 33 28.15 -5.88 -19.55
N PRO A 34 29.09 -5.49 -20.44
CA PRO A 34 28.85 -5.51 -21.86
C PRO A 34 29.08 -6.93 -22.41
N ILE A 35 28.08 -7.49 -23.08
CA ILE A 35 28.28 -8.67 -23.92
C ILE A 35 28.47 -8.16 -25.34
N ASP A 36 29.72 -8.18 -25.78
CA ASP A 36 30.12 -8.13 -27.18
C ASP A 36 30.27 -9.58 -27.67
N LEU A 37 29.79 -9.87 -28.88
CA LEU A 37 30.17 -10.94 -29.82
C LEU A 37 28.97 -11.36 -30.70
N GLY A 38 29.07 -11.09 -32.02
CA GLY A 38 28.23 -11.75 -33.02
C GLY A 38 28.22 -11.12 -34.41
N LEU A 39 29.24 -11.42 -35.22
CA LEU A 39 29.35 -11.44 -36.69
C LEU A 39 28.15 -10.96 -37.56
N GLN A 40 28.44 -9.99 -38.44
CA GLN A 40 27.90 -9.85 -39.82
C GLN A 40 28.29 -11.09 -40.65
N ASP A 41 27.71 -11.53 -41.76
CA ASP A 41 26.90 -10.98 -42.86
C ASP A 41 26.37 -12.27 -43.58
N GLY A 42 25.15 -12.47 -44.05
CA GLY A 42 24.45 -11.77 -45.13
C GLY A 42 23.91 -12.82 -46.13
N LEU A 43 22.60 -12.85 -46.37
CA LEU A 43 21.97 -13.33 -47.63
C LEU A 43 20.46 -13.04 -47.63
N GLN A 44 20.04 -12.26 -48.63
CA GLN A 44 18.69 -11.73 -48.88
C GLN A 44 17.75 -12.77 -49.49
N ILE A 45 16.46 -12.82 -49.09
CA ILE A 45 15.29 -13.07 -49.96
C ILE A 45 14.06 -12.30 -49.40
N ALA A 46 13.25 -11.76 -50.31
CA ALA A 46 12.16 -10.80 -50.16
C ALA A 46 10.79 -11.34 -49.68
N SER A 47 9.90 -10.38 -49.37
CA SER A 47 8.44 -10.47 -49.17
C SER A 47 7.92 -11.18 -47.92
N ASP A 48 7.46 -10.42 -46.92
CA ASP A 48 6.05 -9.98 -46.88
C ASP A 48 5.84 -8.97 -45.74
N ALA A 49 4.88 -8.07 -45.96
CA ALA A 49 4.48 -7.05 -45.01
C ALA A 49 3.85 -7.67 -43.75
N TYR A 50 4.69 -8.05 -42.79
CA TYR A 50 4.26 -8.19 -41.40
C TYR A 50 4.53 -6.85 -40.72
N VAL A 51 3.50 -6.04 -40.58
CA VAL A 51 3.49 -4.99 -39.56
C VAL A 51 3.53 -5.74 -38.23
N SER A 52 4.75 -6.02 -37.74
CA SER A 52 4.95 -6.30 -36.33
C SER A 52 4.25 -5.18 -35.58
N PRO A 53 3.36 -5.47 -34.63
CA PRO A 53 2.96 -4.43 -33.70
C PRO A 53 4.27 -3.98 -33.09
N VAL A 54 4.58 -2.71 -33.28
CA VAL A 54 5.60 -2.02 -32.51
C VAL A 54 5.14 -2.21 -31.07
N SER A 55 5.61 -3.28 -30.43
CA SER A 55 5.67 -3.39 -28.99
C SER A 55 6.70 -2.34 -28.61
N SER A 56 6.27 -1.08 -28.60
CA SER A 56 6.90 -0.07 -27.79
C SER A 56 6.85 -0.66 -26.40
N SER A 57 7.98 -1.19 -25.95
CA SER A 57 8.21 -1.62 -24.58
C SER A 57 7.95 -0.41 -23.69
N GLN A 58 6.69 -0.15 -23.36
CA GLN A 58 6.33 0.89 -22.40
C GLN A 58 6.92 0.44 -21.08
N ALA A 59 8.00 1.11 -20.67
CA ALA A 59 8.54 0.92 -19.34
C ALA A 59 7.47 1.35 -18.33
N CYS A 60 7.32 0.57 -17.26
CA CYS A 60 6.43 0.92 -16.17
C CYS A 60 7.08 1.96 -15.27
N THR A 61 6.36 3.02 -14.89
CA THR A 61 6.83 4.09 -13.99
C THR A 61 6.40 3.88 -12.53
N CYS A 62 5.79 2.73 -12.22
CA CYS A 62 5.19 2.48 -10.91
C CYS A 62 6.17 2.65 -9.74
N ASP A 63 7.43 2.22 -9.89
CA ASP A 63 8.46 2.35 -8.85
C ASP A 63 8.81 3.82 -8.56
N GLU A 64 8.96 4.62 -9.60
CA GLU A 64 9.23 6.07 -9.50
C GLU A 64 8.05 6.80 -8.86
N ASP A 65 6.83 6.46 -9.29
CA ASP A 65 5.59 7.03 -8.75
C ASP A 65 5.41 6.71 -7.26
N VAL A 66 5.70 5.47 -6.86
CA VAL A 66 5.66 5.05 -5.43
C VAL A 66 6.71 5.80 -4.63
N SER A 67 7.96 5.82 -5.11
CA SER A 67 9.05 6.51 -4.43
C SER A 67 8.76 7.99 -4.24
N ASN A 68 8.15 8.64 -5.23
CA ASN A 68 7.73 10.03 -5.15
C ASN A 68 6.64 10.24 -4.10
N ILE A 69 5.58 9.41 -4.09
CA ILE A 69 4.49 9.53 -3.11
C ILE A 69 5.01 9.26 -1.69
N VAL A 70 5.76 8.18 -1.47
CA VAL A 70 6.32 7.82 -0.16
C VAL A 70 7.21 8.95 0.37
N ARG A 71 8.11 9.48 -0.45
CA ARG A 71 8.99 10.60 -0.05
C ARG A 71 8.19 11.85 0.29
N ASN A 72 7.15 12.15 -0.47
CA ASN A 72 6.34 13.35 -0.25
C ASN A 72 5.49 13.21 1.03
N LEU A 73 4.89 12.04 1.27
CA LEU A 73 4.15 11.75 2.51
C LEU A 73 5.07 11.80 3.74
N GLY A 74 6.29 11.25 3.64
CA GLY A 74 7.26 11.27 4.73
C GLY A 74 7.79 12.67 5.08
N ARG A 75 7.62 13.66 4.20
CA ARG A 75 8.09 15.05 4.41
C ARG A 75 6.97 16.07 4.57
N ALA A 76 5.71 15.67 4.37
CA ALA A 76 4.58 16.57 4.42
C ALA A 76 4.35 17.08 5.85
N GLU A 77 4.15 18.38 5.98
CA GLU A 77 3.57 18.95 7.20
C GLU A 77 2.08 18.59 7.26
N MET A 78 1.55 18.34 8.46
CA MET A 78 0.14 17.96 8.61
C MET A 78 -0.75 19.17 8.39
N SER A 79 -1.61 19.07 7.38
CA SER A 79 -2.69 19.99 7.05
C SER A 79 -3.78 19.23 6.28
N HIS A 80 -4.90 19.88 5.96
CA HIS A 80 -5.94 19.28 5.12
C HIS A 80 -5.45 18.90 3.70
N ASP A 81 -4.39 19.54 3.20
CA ASP A 81 -3.84 19.26 1.88
C ASP A 81 -3.27 17.84 1.76
N ILE A 82 -2.89 17.23 2.89
CA ILE A 82 -2.36 15.85 2.90
C ILE A 82 -3.39 14.84 2.40
N ILE A 83 -4.69 15.09 2.58
CA ILE A 83 -5.77 14.20 2.11
C ILE A 83 -5.65 13.97 0.61
N HIS A 84 -5.36 15.02 -0.17
CA HIS A 84 -5.20 14.88 -1.61
C HIS A 84 -4.03 13.95 -1.97
N MET A 85 -2.91 14.09 -1.25
CA MET A 85 -1.73 13.24 -1.45
C MET A 85 -2.02 11.78 -1.05
N LEU A 86 -2.72 11.56 0.06
CA LEU A 86 -3.16 10.24 0.49
C LEU A 86 -4.07 9.58 -0.56
N ARG A 87 -5.08 10.29 -1.05
CA ARG A 87 -5.98 9.81 -2.13
C ARG A 87 -5.26 9.53 -3.44
N THR A 88 -4.23 10.31 -3.75
CA THR A 88 -3.34 10.05 -4.89
C THR A 88 -2.58 8.74 -4.68
N GLY A 89 -2.04 8.51 -3.48
CA GLY A 89 -1.42 7.24 -3.09
C GLY A 89 -2.38 6.06 -3.19
N VAL A 90 -3.60 6.19 -2.67
CA VAL A 90 -4.66 5.16 -2.77
C VAL A 90 -4.95 4.81 -4.24
N SER A 91 -5.00 5.82 -5.11
CA SER A 91 -5.22 5.61 -6.55
C SER A 91 -4.01 4.98 -7.25
N LEU A 92 -2.80 5.26 -6.77
CA LEU A 92 -1.58 4.59 -7.22
C LEU A 92 -1.58 3.11 -6.81
N THR A 93 -2.06 2.77 -5.61
CA THR A 93 -2.22 1.37 -5.17
C THR A 93 -3.13 0.59 -6.11
N ASP A 94 -4.30 1.13 -6.46
CA ASP A 94 -5.22 0.51 -7.43
C ASP A 94 -4.54 0.21 -8.77
N ARG A 95 -3.81 1.20 -9.30
CA ARG A 95 -3.04 1.05 -10.54
C ARG A 95 -1.92 0.02 -10.42
N LEU A 96 -1.24 -0.07 -9.27
CA LEU A 96 -0.20 -1.06 -9.01
C LEU A 96 -0.75 -2.49 -8.92
N LEU A 97 -1.95 -2.64 -8.35
CA LEU A 97 -2.64 -3.93 -8.22
C LEU A 97 -3.04 -4.49 -9.59
N THR A 98 -3.35 -3.63 -10.55
CA THR A 98 -3.79 -3.98 -11.91
C THR A 98 -2.69 -3.87 -12.97
N CYS A 99 -1.50 -3.37 -12.63
CA CYS A 99 -0.42 -3.16 -13.58
C CYS A 99 0.09 -4.49 -14.18
N PRO A 100 0.02 -4.69 -15.51
CA PRO A 100 0.43 -5.94 -16.16
C PRO A 100 1.95 -6.16 -16.14
N ILE A 101 2.74 -5.08 -15.99
CA ILE A 101 4.20 -5.15 -15.95
C ILE A 101 4.68 -5.53 -14.53
N CYS A 102 4.09 -4.91 -13.51
CA CYS A 102 4.36 -5.23 -12.10
C CYS A 102 3.69 -6.55 -11.66
N TYR A 103 2.65 -7.01 -12.34
CA TYR A 103 2.00 -8.30 -12.10
C TYR A 103 2.23 -9.33 -13.20
N ASP A 104 3.45 -9.40 -13.72
CA ASP A 104 3.77 -10.42 -14.72
C ASP A 104 3.98 -11.79 -14.06
N VAL A 105 2.94 -12.63 -14.11
CA VAL A 105 2.97 -13.97 -13.54
C VAL A 105 3.85 -14.95 -14.30
N SER A 106 4.31 -14.61 -15.52
CA SER A 106 5.27 -15.42 -16.26
C SER A 106 6.68 -15.35 -15.69
N LYS A 107 6.99 -14.29 -14.92
CA LYS A 107 8.28 -14.13 -14.23
C LYS A 107 8.39 -15.07 -13.04
N PRO A 108 9.60 -15.40 -12.55
CA PRO A 108 9.77 -16.25 -11.36
C PRO A 108 9.32 -15.55 -10.06
N PRO A 109 8.95 -16.31 -9.01
CA PRO A 109 8.46 -15.78 -7.73
C PRO A 109 9.32 -14.69 -7.09
N ARG A 110 10.66 -14.81 -7.19
CA ARG A 110 11.62 -13.81 -6.68
C ARG A 110 11.42 -12.39 -7.23
N VAL A 111 10.99 -12.24 -8.48
CA VAL A 111 10.69 -10.93 -9.09
C VAL A 111 9.35 -10.39 -8.59
N THR A 112 8.44 -11.26 -8.15
CA THR A 112 7.16 -10.84 -7.58
C THR A 112 7.23 -10.44 -6.12
N VAL A 113 8.22 -10.91 -5.35
CA VAL A 113 8.47 -10.43 -3.96
C VAL A 113 8.72 -8.92 -3.93
N GLN A 114 9.47 -8.39 -4.90
CA GLN A 114 9.72 -6.95 -5.03
C GLN A 114 8.43 -6.14 -5.20
N ASN A 115 7.45 -6.66 -5.95
CA ASN A 115 6.16 -5.99 -6.13
C ASN A 115 5.29 -6.03 -4.86
N VAL A 116 5.38 -7.10 -4.06
CA VAL A 116 4.70 -7.16 -2.75
C VAL A 116 5.28 -6.11 -1.81
N LEU A 117 6.61 -5.97 -1.80
CA LEU A 117 7.30 -4.96 -1.01
C LEU A 117 6.91 -3.54 -1.45
N LEU A 118 6.88 -3.29 -2.76
CA LEU A 118 6.51 -1.98 -3.29
C LEU A 118 5.08 -1.57 -2.92
N VAL A 119 4.11 -2.47 -3.10
CA VAL A 119 2.72 -2.22 -2.71
C VAL A 119 2.59 -2.10 -1.19
N GLY A 120 3.27 -2.97 -0.45
CA GLY A 120 3.28 -2.95 1.01
C GLY A 120 3.81 -1.62 1.55
N GLN A 121 4.96 -1.16 1.07
CA GLN A 121 5.56 0.12 1.46
C GLN A 121 4.61 1.29 1.18
N LEU A 122 4.04 1.36 -0.03
CA LEU A 122 3.09 2.42 -0.36
C LEU A 122 1.89 2.42 0.59
N MET A 123 1.29 1.25 0.81
CA MET A 123 0.10 1.14 1.65
C MET A 123 0.39 1.47 3.12
N LEU A 124 1.54 1.04 3.66
CA LEU A 124 1.95 1.36 5.03
C LEU A 124 2.13 2.87 5.22
N GLU A 125 2.76 3.55 4.26
CA GLU A 125 2.94 5.01 4.30
C GLU A 125 1.62 5.76 4.17
N ILE A 126 0.70 5.29 3.32
CA ILE A 126 -0.66 5.84 3.22
C ILE A 126 -1.39 5.68 4.56
N THR A 127 -1.40 4.48 5.14
CA THR A 127 -2.10 4.25 6.42
C THR A 127 -1.47 5.05 7.56
N SER A 128 -0.14 5.14 7.63
CA SER A 128 0.56 5.98 8.60
C SER A 128 0.20 7.46 8.42
N GLY A 129 0.10 7.93 7.17
CA GLY A 129 -0.31 9.29 6.87
C GLY A 129 -1.75 9.59 7.30
N TYR A 130 -2.70 8.67 7.10
CA TYR A 130 -4.06 8.81 7.64
C TYR A 130 -4.06 8.87 9.17
N GLN A 131 -3.32 8.00 9.86
CA GLN A 131 -3.22 8.02 11.33
C GLN A 131 -2.65 9.34 11.86
N LYS A 132 -1.57 9.84 11.25
CA LYS A 132 -0.97 11.13 11.59
C LYS A 132 -1.96 12.28 11.36
N TYR A 133 -2.69 12.23 10.25
CA TYR A 133 -3.72 13.22 9.93
C TYR A 133 -4.86 13.21 10.96
N LEU A 134 -5.39 12.03 11.32
CA LEU A 134 -6.45 11.91 12.33
C LEU A 134 -6.01 12.45 13.69
N HIS A 135 -4.79 12.12 14.12
CA HIS A 135 -4.22 12.68 15.34
C HIS A 135 -4.11 14.21 15.28
N TRP A 136 -3.62 14.74 14.16
CA TRP A 136 -3.51 16.18 13.94
C TRP A 136 -4.89 16.87 13.91
N LEU A 137 -5.88 16.28 13.24
CA LEU A 137 -7.25 16.79 13.14
C LEU A 137 -7.88 16.92 14.53
N ASN A 138 -7.77 15.87 15.35
CA ASN A 138 -8.29 15.86 16.72
C ASN A 138 -7.66 16.97 17.57
N LYS A 139 -6.34 17.17 17.45
CA LYS A 139 -5.64 18.26 18.13
C LYS A 139 -6.08 19.63 17.60
N HIS A 140 -6.15 19.81 16.29
CA HIS A 140 -6.49 21.06 15.64
C HIS A 140 -7.91 21.52 16.02
N CYS A 141 -8.89 20.63 15.96
CA CYS A 141 -10.27 20.91 16.34
C CYS A 141 -10.40 21.22 17.83
N ALA A 142 -9.72 20.47 18.71
CA ALA A 142 -9.71 20.75 20.14
C ALA A 142 -9.11 22.13 20.47
N GLU A 143 -8.09 22.57 19.73
CA GLU A 143 -7.51 23.91 19.88
C GLU A 143 -8.47 25.01 19.40
N LEU A 144 -9.19 24.80 18.29
CA LEU A 144 -10.22 25.74 17.82
C LEU A 144 -11.31 25.94 18.88
N ASP A 145 -11.82 24.83 19.44
CA ASP A 145 -12.87 24.88 20.46
C ASP A 145 -12.36 25.53 21.75
N ALA A 146 -11.12 25.24 22.17
CA ALA A 146 -10.50 25.86 23.35
C ALA A 146 -10.29 27.38 23.19
N ARG A 147 -10.01 27.86 21.97
CA ARG A 147 -9.89 29.29 21.63
C ARG A 147 -11.23 29.95 21.30
N ASN A 148 -12.33 29.19 21.26
CA ASN A 148 -13.65 29.64 20.80
C ASN A 148 -13.58 30.27 19.39
N GLU A 149 -12.75 29.68 18.53
CA GLU A 149 -12.56 30.00 17.13
C GLU A 149 -13.39 29.04 16.24
N SER A 150 -13.59 29.43 14.99
CA SER A 150 -14.33 28.62 14.01
C SER A 150 -13.57 28.50 12.71
N GLU A 151 -13.68 27.35 12.07
CA GLU A 151 -13.10 27.10 10.75
C GLU A 151 -14.06 27.58 9.65
N THR A 152 -13.51 28.14 8.58
CA THR A 152 -14.29 28.59 7.43
C THR A 152 -14.28 27.52 6.35
N VAL A 153 -15.42 26.88 6.14
CA VAL A 153 -15.60 25.88 5.08
C VAL A 153 -16.28 26.53 3.88
N TYR A 154 -15.68 26.36 2.70
CA TYR A 154 -16.23 26.82 1.42
C TYR A 154 -16.96 25.66 0.73
N LEU A 155 -18.21 25.90 0.32
CA LEU A 155 -19.03 24.89 -0.35
C LEU A 155 -18.82 24.98 -1.87
N ASP A 156 -17.92 24.18 -2.44
CA ASP A 156 -17.74 24.14 -3.89
C ASP A 156 -18.93 23.44 -4.59
N PRO A 157 -19.69 24.13 -5.46
CA PRO A 157 -20.77 23.51 -6.22
C PRO A 157 -20.29 22.53 -7.31
N GLY A 158 -18.97 22.41 -7.54
CA GLY A 158 -18.39 21.46 -8.50
C GLY A 158 -18.48 21.91 -9.96
N ILE A 159 -18.81 23.18 -10.21
CA ILE A 159 -18.98 23.77 -11.56
C ILE A 159 -17.73 24.59 -11.97
N GLY A 160 -16.65 24.52 -11.18
CA GLY A 160 -15.41 25.28 -11.43
C GLY A 160 -15.55 26.79 -11.21
N ILE A 161 -16.63 27.22 -10.53
CA ILE A 161 -16.85 28.60 -10.10
C ILE A 161 -16.53 28.66 -8.61
N PRO A 162 -15.60 29.52 -8.17
CA PRO A 162 -15.33 29.72 -6.75
C PRO A 162 -16.61 30.05 -6.02
N SER A 163 -16.94 29.26 -5.00
CA SER A 163 -18.12 29.51 -4.19
C SER A 163 -17.87 30.65 -3.22
N GLU A 164 -18.71 31.67 -3.26
CA GLU A 164 -18.73 32.72 -2.24
C GLU A 164 -19.46 32.27 -0.96
N LEU A 165 -20.09 31.09 -0.97
CA LEU A 165 -20.81 30.57 0.19
C LEU A 165 -19.83 29.89 1.15
N SER A 166 -19.55 30.59 2.25
CA SER A 166 -18.76 30.09 3.35
C SER A 166 -19.62 29.83 4.60
N LEU A 167 -19.25 28.80 5.34
CA LEU A 167 -19.85 28.42 6.61
C LEU A 167 -18.76 28.50 7.69
N GLN A 168 -19.06 29.20 8.77
CA GLN A 168 -18.23 29.15 9.98
C GLN A 168 -18.76 28.04 10.88
N ILE A 169 -17.89 27.10 11.23
CA ILE A 169 -18.25 25.92 12.02
C ILE A 169 -17.25 25.73 13.17
N SER A 170 -17.74 25.21 14.30
CA SER A 170 -16.89 24.89 15.45
C SER A 170 -15.92 23.76 15.14
N GLY A 171 -14.90 23.59 15.97
CA GLY A 171 -13.92 22.51 15.84
C GLY A 171 -14.58 21.14 15.81
N GLU A 172 -15.50 20.87 16.76
CA GLU A 172 -16.32 19.66 16.81
C GLU A 172 -17.05 19.37 15.49
N LYS A 173 -17.84 20.33 14.98
CA LYS A 173 -18.60 20.14 13.73
C LYS A 173 -17.71 20.00 12.50
N PHE A 174 -16.58 20.69 12.49
CA PHE A 174 -15.60 20.55 11.42
C PHE A 174 -14.97 19.17 11.40
N ARG A 175 -14.61 18.65 12.58
CA ARG A 175 -14.13 17.29 12.74
C ARG A 175 -15.14 16.30 12.18
N ASP A 176 -16.40 16.37 12.59
CA ASP A 176 -17.43 15.45 12.13
C ASP A 176 -17.60 15.46 10.61
N LEU A 177 -17.57 16.66 10.00
CA LEU A 177 -17.62 16.82 8.55
C LEU A 177 -16.44 16.13 7.85
N VAL A 178 -15.22 16.33 8.37
CA VAL A 178 -14.01 15.70 7.83
C VAL A 178 -14.05 14.19 8.00
N MET A 179 -14.43 13.71 9.18
CA MET A 179 -14.53 12.27 9.50
C MET A 179 -15.52 11.58 8.57
N HIS A 180 -16.69 12.18 8.34
CA HIS A 180 -17.66 11.66 7.38
C HIS A 180 -17.08 11.59 5.96
N GLY A 181 -16.32 12.60 5.55
CA GLY A 181 -15.61 12.59 4.26
C GLY A 181 -14.52 11.52 4.14
N LEU A 182 -13.98 11.04 5.26
CA LEU A 182 -12.97 9.98 5.30
C LEU A 182 -13.56 8.56 5.30
N GLU A 183 -14.87 8.39 5.56
CA GLU A 183 -15.53 7.07 5.51
C GLU A 183 -15.32 6.39 4.16
N THR A 184 -15.49 7.15 3.06
CA THR A 184 -15.27 6.64 1.70
C THR A 184 -13.80 6.23 1.46
N ASP A 185 -12.85 6.96 2.07
CA ASP A 185 -11.43 6.62 1.96
C ASP A 185 -11.12 5.34 2.75
N ALA A 186 -11.70 5.16 3.94
CA ALA A 186 -11.58 3.94 4.74
C ALA A 186 -12.16 2.71 4.03
N GLU A 187 -13.35 2.83 3.43
CA GLU A 187 -13.95 1.78 2.62
C GLU A 187 -13.05 1.37 1.44
N ARG A 188 -12.47 2.37 0.76
CA ARG A 188 -11.56 2.14 -0.36
C ARG A 188 -10.28 1.45 0.08
N LEU A 189 -9.71 1.83 1.22
CA LEU A 189 -8.55 1.14 1.80
C LEU A 189 -8.86 -0.32 2.12
N LEU A 190 -10.02 -0.60 2.74
CA LEU A 190 -10.48 -1.96 3.04
C LEU A 190 -10.64 -2.81 1.77
N ALA A 191 -11.19 -2.23 0.70
CA ALA A 191 -11.30 -2.90 -0.59
C ALA A 191 -9.91 -3.24 -1.18
N LEU A 192 -9.00 -2.27 -1.20
CA LEU A 192 -7.62 -2.47 -1.69
C LEU A 192 -6.85 -3.52 -0.87
N GLY A 193 -7.05 -3.56 0.45
CA GLY A 193 -6.45 -4.59 1.31
C GLY A 193 -6.90 -6.02 0.95
N LYS A 194 -8.18 -6.19 0.56
CA LYS A 194 -8.71 -7.48 0.08
C LYS A 194 -8.16 -7.83 -1.30
N GLU A 195 -8.07 -6.85 -2.20
CA GLU A 195 -7.51 -7.05 -3.53
C GLU A 195 -6.02 -7.39 -3.49
N PHE A 196 -5.26 -6.71 -2.63
CA PHE A 196 -3.84 -7.00 -2.41
C PHE A 196 -3.65 -8.44 -1.92
N GLU A 197 -4.41 -8.84 -0.90
CA GLU A 197 -4.39 -10.22 -0.40
C GLU A 197 -4.76 -11.22 -1.51
N GLN A 198 -5.85 -10.97 -2.24
CA GLN A 198 -6.29 -11.85 -3.31
C GLN A 198 -5.25 -11.97 -4.43
N ARG A 199 -4.60 -10.87 -4.80
CA ARG A 199 -3.51 -10.83 -5.77
C ARG A 199 -2.32 -11.68 -5.31
N GLN A 200 -1.96 -11.59 -4.02
CA GLN A 200 -0.87 -12.42 -3.46
C GLN A 200 -1.25 -13.90 -3.37
N ARG A 201 -2.50 -14.21 -3.01
CA ARG A 201 -2.97 -15.61 -3.04
C ARG A 201 -2.97 -16.18 -4.46
N ASN A 202 -3.49 -15.43 -5.44
CA ASN A 202 -3.49 -15.84 -6.85
C ASN A 202 -2.07 -16.08 -7.37
N ARG A 203 -1.12 -15.25 -6.95
CA ARG A 203 0.28 -15.42 -7.33
C ARG A 203 0.87 -16.73 -6.83
N HIS A 204 0.67 -17.05 -5.55
CA HIS A 204 1.14 -18.31 -4.97
C HIS A 204 0.35 -19.53 -5.45
N ARG A 205 -0.80 -19.36 -6.11
CA ARG A 205 -1.54 -20.45 -6.77
C ARG A 205 -0.96 -20.86 -8.12
N VAL A 206 -0.11 -20.04 -8.74
CA VAL A 206 0.56 -20.38 -10.00
C VAL A 206 1.48 -21.58 -9.77
N GLY A 207 1.28 -22.66 -10.53
CA GLY A 207 1.93 -23.96 -10.35
C GLY A 207 1.34 -24.84 -9.25
N HIS A 208 0.27 -24.38 -8.60
CA HIS A 208 -0.49 -25.07 -7.56
C HIS A 208 -1.99 -25.16 -7.90
N GLU A 209 -2.35 -24.98 -9.18
CA GLU A 209 -3.73 -24.84 -9.67
C GLU A 209 -4.56 -26.11 -9.41
N THR A 210 -3.91 -27.27 -9.43
CA THR A 210 -4.55 -28.58 -9.23
C THR A 210 -4.25 -29.18 -7.86
N CYS A 211 -3.71 -28.39 -6.91
CA CYS A 211 -3.39 -28.95 -5.60
C CYS A 211 -4.67 -29.32 -4.85
N PRO A 212 -4.80 -30.58 -4.39
CA PRO A 212 -5.96 -31.01 -3.62
C PRO A 212 -6.02 -30.25 -2.28
N ASP A 213 -7.20 -30.29 -1.67
CA ASP A 213 -7.61 -29.70 -0.37
C ASP A 213 -6.51 -29.71 0.72
N PRO A 214 -6.61 -28.88 1.78
CA PRO A 214 -5.55 -28.65 2.77
C PRO A 214 -4.89 -29.88 3.41
N GLU A 215 -5.52 -31.07 3.38
CA GLU A 215 -4.92 -32.34 3.81
C GLU A 215 -4.05 -33.06 2.75
N GLY A 216 -4.07 -32.60 1.50
CA GLY A 216 -3.39 -33.18 0.36
C GLY A 216 -1.94 -32.73 0.20
N ARG A 217 -1.01 -33.67 -0.04
CA ARG A 217 0.38 -33.33 -0.39
C ARG A 217 0.44 -32.74 -1.80
N CYS A 218 0.55 -31.42 -1.86
CA CYS A 218 0.81 -30.68 -3.08
C CYS A 218 2.19 -31.04 -3.65
N ARG A 219 2.22 -31.71 -4.81
CA ARG A 219 3.46 -32.20 -5.45
C ARG A 219 3.86 -31.28 -6.59
N ARG A 220 4.56 -30.19 -6.30
CA ARG A 220 5.30 -29.46 -7.35
C ARG A 220 6.67 -30.12 -7.53
N LYS A 221 7.05 -30.37 -8.78
CA LYS A 221 8.25 -31.16 -9.18
C LYS A 221 9.56 -30.37 -9.16
N GLU A 222 9.53 -29.04 -9.05
CA GLU A 222 10.71 -28.19 -9.03
C GLU A 222 10.64 -27.28 -7.80
N HIS A 223 11.74 -27.21 -7.04
CA HIS A 223 11.80 -26.54 -5.73
C HIS A 223 12.52 -25.19 -5.86
N ASP A 224 11.76 -24.09 -5.86
CA ASP A 224 12.21 -22.83 -5.26
C ASP A 224 11.78 -22.88 -3.78
N PRO A 225 12.68 -22.69 -2.80
CA PRO A 225 12.35 -22.72 -1.38
C PRO A 225 11.24 -21.75 -0.94
N LEU A 226 10.99 -20.70 -1.75
CA LEU A 226 9.93 -19.72 -1.52
C LEU A 226 8.57 -20.12 -2.12
N ASP A 227 8.51 -21.21 -2.89
CA ASP A 227 7.31 -21.71 -3.57
C ASP A 227 6.54 -22.70 -2.67
N LEU A 228 6.17 -22.22 -1.47
CA LEU A 228 5.35 -22.98 -0.54
C LEU A 228 3.89 -22.97 -1.00
N CYS A 229 3.25 -24.15 -0.94
CA CYS A 229 1.83 -24.28 -1.28
C CYS A 229 0.98 -23.28 -0.45
N PRO A 230 0.17 -22.41 -1.08
CA PRO A 230 -0.63 -21.41 -0.37
C PRO A 230 -1.71 -22.01 0.53
N GLN A 231 -2.08 -23.29 0.31
CA GLN A 231 -3.02 -24.03 1.15
C GLN A 231 -2.37 -24.60 2.41
N ASN A 232 -1.02 -24.59 2.51
CA ASN A 232 -0.33 -25.03 3.71
C ASN A 232 -0.42 -23.92 4.78
N PRO A 233 -1.00 -24.17 5.97
CA PRO A 233 -1.07 -23.17 7.03
C PRO A 233 0.30 -22.62 7.47
N ALA A 234 1.37 -23.39 7.33
CA ALA A 234 2.73 -22.95 7.61
C ALA A 234 3.24 -21.92 6.58
N ALA A 235 2.76 -21.95 5.33
CA ALA A 235 3.17 -21.01 4.30
C ALA A 235 2.80 -19.57 4.66
N ARG A 236 1.64 -19.33 5.30
CA ARG A 236 1.26 -18.00 5.77
C ARG A 236 2.26 -17.41 6.78
N LYS A 237 2.85 -18.27 7.63
CA LYS A 237 3.83 -17.85 8.64
C LYS A 237 5.25 -17.72 8.09
N LEU A 238 5.60 -18.52 7.09
CA LEU A 238 6.97 -18.64 6.58
C LEU A 238 7.25 -17.77 5.35
N VAL A 239 6.22 -17.42 4.56
CA VAL A 239 6.40 -16.63 3.34
C VAL A 239 6.28 -15.13 3.67
N PRO A 240 7.33 -14.31 3.44
CA PRO A 240 7.31 -12.88 3.75
C PRO A 240 6.16 -12.11 3.10
N CYS A 241 5.74 -12.52 1.90
CA CYS A 241 4.65 -11.88 1.17
C CYS A 241 3.33 -11.88 1.95
N PHE A 242 3.00 -12.98 2.65
CA PHE A 242 1.78 -13.03 3.45
C PHE A 242 1.88 -12.19 4.72
N ARG A 243 3.07 -12.12 5.33
CA ARG A 243 3.31 -11.26 6.50
C ARG A 243 3.12 -9.78 6.16
N ILE A 244 3.62 -9.33 5.00
CA ILE A 244 3.43 -7.95 4.53
C ILE A 244 1.94 -7.66 4.31
N VAL A 245 1.20 -8.60 3.71
CA VAL A 245 -0.25 -8.46 3.53
C VAL A 245 -0.96 -8.35 4.88
N ASP A 246 -0.63 -9.21 5.84
CA ASP A 246 -1.23 -9.21 7.17
C ASP A 246 -0.96 -7.89 7.91
N GLU A 247 0.26 -7.36 7.83
CA GLU A 247 0.64 -6.06 8.40
C GLU A 247 -0.18 -4.91 7.79
N VAL A 248 -0.24 -4.86 6.45
CA VAL A 248 -0.99 -3.85 5.72
C VAL A 248 -2.48 -3.92 6.07
N GLN A 249 -3.06 -5.12 6.19
CA GLN A 249 -4.45 -5.28 6.62
C GLN A 249 -4.68 -4.80 8.05
N GLY A 250 -3.73 -5.05 8.96
CA GLY A 250 -3.77 -4.52 10.32
C GLY A 250 -3.84 -3.00 10.35
N MET A 251 -2.92 -2.34 9.64
CA MET A 251 -2.86 -0.88 9.58
C MET A 251 -4.10 -0.25 8.92
N ILE A 252 -4.63 -0.86 7.86
CA ILE A 252 -5.91 -0.42 7.25
C ILE A 252 -7.03 -0.50 8.27
N LYS A 253 -7.10 -1.61 9.02
CA LYS A 253 -8.14 -1.80 10.02
C LYS A 253 -8.06 -0.73 11.11
N GLU A 254 -6.87 -0.39 11.59
CA GLU A 254 -6.69 0.69 12.56
C GLU A 254 -7.22 2.04 12.04
N VAL A 255 -6.95 2.37 10.77
CA VAL A 255 -7.49 3.59 10.14
C VAL A 255 -9.01 3.53 10.04
N ALA A 256 -9.57 2.40 9.57
CA ALA A 256 -11.00 2.25 9.41
C ALA A 256 -11.74 2.30 10.75
N ASP A 257 -11.22 1.63 11.77
CA ASP A 257 -11.79 1.63 13.12
C ASP A 257 -11.71 3.04 13.73
N ALA A 258 -10.61 3.77 13.51
CA ALA A 258 -10.49 5.17 13.95
C ALA A 258 -11.51 6.08 13.25
N VAL A 259 -11.77 5.89 11.95
CA VAL A 259 -12.76 6.69 11.22
C VAL A 259 -14.19 6.38 11.67
N VAL A 260 -14.54 5.10 11.81
CA VAL A 260 -15.91 4.67 12.13
C VAL A 260 -16.28 4.92 13.60
N ASN A 261 -15.39 4.60 14.54
CA ASN A 261 -15.70 4.75 15.97
C ASN A 261 -15.82 6.21 16.39
N GLU A 262 -15.14 7.12 15.69
CA GLU A 262 -15.14 8.55 15.99
C GLU A 262 -16.24 9.34 15.29
N SER A 263 -16.95 8.72 14.34
CA SER A 263 -18.12 9.30 13.63
C SER A 263 -19.46 9.03 14.35
N HIS A 264 -19.43 8.26 15.45
CA HIS A 264 -20.60 7.85 16.23
C HIS A 264 -20.57 8.31 17.71
N VAL A 265 -19.60 9.15 18.08
CA VAL A 265 -19.52 9.83 19.39
C VAL A 265 -20.05 11.24 19.20
#